data_AF-A0A376LBV9-F1
#
_entry.id   AF-A0A376LBV9-F1
#
_cell.length_a   1.000
_cell.length_b   1.000
_cell.length_c   1.000
_cell.angle_alpha   90.00
_cell.angle_beta   90.00
_cell.angle_gamma   90.00
#
_symmetry.space_group_name_H-M   'P 1'
#
loop_
_entity.id
_entity.type
_entity.pdbx_description
1 polymer ?
#
loop_
_entity_poly.entity_id
_entity_poly.type
_entity_poly.pdbx_seq_one_letter_code
_entity_poly.pdbx_strand_id
1 'polypeptide(L)'
;MALAAEQAGAVAIRIEGVANLQATRAVVSVPIIGIVKRDLEDSPVRITAYIEDVDALAQAGADIIAIDGTDRPRPVPVETLLARIHHPRFTGDDRLFHAGRRPGMPKSWEPKLLALRFLAIPRLKRQKSRIWRW
;
A
#
# COMPACT_ATOMS: atom_id res chain seq x y z
N MET A 1 -16.03 9.95 -1.93
CA MET A 1 -15.15 9.95 -3.12
C MET A 1 -14.72 8.54 -3.51
N ALA A 2 -14.12 7.75 -2.61
CA ALA A 2 -13.64 6.40 -2.91
C ALA A 2 -14.69 5.48 -3.56
N LEU A 3 -15.89 5.36 -2.96
CA LEU A 3 -16.98 4.55 -3.52
C LEU A 3 -17.41 5.00 -4.93
N ALA A 4 -17.52 6.31 -5.16
CA ALA A 4 -17.85 6.82 -6.50
C ALA A 4 -16.77 6.46 -7.54
N ALA A 5 -15.49 6.47 -7.15
CA ALA A 5 -14.40 6.06 -8.02
C ALA A 5 -14.48 4.56 -8.36
N GLU A 6 -14.78 3.70 -7.38
CA GLU A 6 -15.05 2.28 -7.63
C GLU A 6 -16.23 2.07 -8.58
N GLN A 7 -17.35 2.77 -8.34
CA GLN A 7 -18.54 2.71 -9.20
C GLN A 7 -18.26 3.20 -10.63
N ALA A 8 -17.31 4.12 -10.80
CA ALA A 8 -16.81 4.58 -12.09
C ALA A 8 -15.76 3.63 -12.72
N GLY A 9 -15.49 2.47 -12.12
CA GLY A 9 -14.61 1.44 -12.66
C GLY A 9 -13.15 1.51 -12.19
N ALA A 10 -12.83 2.28 -11.15
CA ALA A 10 -11.49 2.27 -10.57
C ALA A 10 -11.12 0.88 -10.06
N VAL A 11 -9.93 0.40 -10.42
CA VAL A 11 -9.49 -0.97 -10.05
C VAL A 11 -8.81 -1.06 -8.69
N ALA A 12 -8.42 0.08 -8.11
CA ALA A 12 -7.84 0.18 -6.77
C ALA A 12 -7.95 1.63 -6.29
N ILE A 13 -7.86 1.84 -4.98
CA ILE A 13 -7.97 3.18 -4.38
C ILE A 13 -6.77 3.42 -3.48
N ARG A 14 -6.09 4.55 -3.66
CA ARG A 14 -5.04 4.98 -2.74
C ARG A 14 -5.63 5.86 -1.65
N ILE A 15 -5.41 5.49 -0.40
CA ILE A 15 -5.87 6.24 0.76
C ILE A 15 -4.68 6.64 1.64
N GLU A 16 -4.73 7.89 2.11
CA GLU A 16 -3.78 8.43 3.06
C GLU A 16 -4.44 8.53 4.43
N GLY A 17 -3.73 8.09 5.47
CA GLY A 17 -4.16 8.13 6.86
C GLY A 17 -4.97 6.91 7.29
N VAL A 18 -4.70 6.45 8.51
CA VAL A 18 -5.30 5.22 9.10
C VAL A 18 -6.82 5.35 9.23
N ALA A 19 -7.31 6.47 9.77
CA ALA A 19 -8.74 6.70 9.96
C ALA A 19 -9.52 6.73 8.62
N ASN A 20 -8.95 7.41 7.61
CA ASN A 20 -9.53 7.45 6.28
C ASN A 20 -9.55 6.06 5.63
N LEU A 21 -8.50 5.26 5.85
CA LEU A 21 -8.41 3.91 5.36
C LEU A 21 -9.52 3.04 5.96
N GLN A 22 -9.70 3.07 7.28
CA GLN A 22 -10.77 2.34 7.96
C GLN A 22 -12.16 2.74 7.44
N ALA A 23 -12.42 4.04 7.34
CA ALA A 23 -13.69 4.55 6.82
C ALA A 23 -13.92 4.13 5.35
N THR A 24 -12.87 4.15 4.53
CA THR A 24 -12.96 3.74 3.12
C THR A 24 -13.15 2.23 2.99
N ARG A 25 -12.47 1.45 3.83
CA ARG A 25 -12.51 -0.01 3.79
C ARG A 25 -13.91 -0.55 4.01
N ALA A 26 -14.71 0.13 4.84
CA ALA A 26 -16.10 -0.23 5.13
C ALA A 26 -17.05 -0.05 3.92
N VAL A 27 -16.66 0.75 2.91
CA VAL A 27 -17.58 1.13 1.81
C VAL A 27 -17.09 0.72 0.43
N VAL A 28 -15.84 0.28 0.26
CA VAL A 28 -15.31 -0.16 -1.06
C VAL A 28 -14.92 -1.62 -1.05
N SER A 29 -15.05 -2.29 -2.19
CA SER A 29 -14.65 -3.71 -2.35
C SER A 29 -13.31 -3.88 -3.08
N VAL A 30 -12.92 -2.91 -3.90
CA VAL A 30 -11.63 -2.90 -4.59
C VAL A 30 -10.43 -2.80 -3.63
N PRO A 31 -9.24 -3.25 -4.05
CA PRO A 31 -8.03 -3.14 -3.24
C PRO A 31 -7.70 -1.71 -2.81
N ILE A 32 -7.23 -1.56 -1.57
CA ILE A 32 -6.78 -0.28 -1.02
C ILE A 32 -5.26 -0.25 -0.89
N ILE A 33 -4.64 0.78 -1.46
CA ILE A 33 -3.24 1.14 -1.29
C ILE A 33 -3.13 2.18 -0.17
N GLY A 34 -2.68 1.76 1.01
CA GLY A 34 -2.53 2.62 2.18
C GLY A 34 -1.18 3.33 2.23
N ILE A 35 -1.20 4.60 2.65
CA ILE A 35 -0.02 5.38 3.05
C ILE A 35 -0.31 6.19 4.31
N VAL A 36 0.73 6.53 5.08
CA VAL A 36 0.67 7.61 6.07
C VAL A 36 1.64 8.69 5.63
N LYS A 37 1.23 9.96 5.63
CA LYS A 37 2.15 11.07 5.38
C LYS A 37 2.55 11.73 6.68
N ARG A 38 3.85 11.93 6.87
CA ARG A 38 4.43 12.68 8.00
C ARG A 38 5.38 13.73 7.47
N ASP A 39 5.42 14.87 8.15
CA ASP A 39 6.48 15.84 8.00
C ASP A 39 7.49 15.60 9.11
N LEU A 40 8.75 15.33 8.73
CA LEU A 40 9.83 15.01 9.63
C LEU A 40 10.84 16.14 9.61
N GLU A 41 11.35 16.54 10.78
CA GLU A 41 12.34 17.61 10.90
C GLU A 41 13.69 17.18 10.29
N ASP A 42 14.10 15.93 10.54
CA ASP A 42 15.43 15.42 10.16
C ASP A 42 15.44 14.65 8.82
N SER A 43 14.32 14.58 8.11
CA SER A 43 14.23 13.76 6.90
C SER A 43 13.26 14.33 5.84
N PRO A 44 13.65 14.33 4.56
CA PRO A 44 12.77 14.71 3.46
C PRO A 44 11.79 13.58 3.05
N VAL A 45 11.85 12.41 3.69
CA VAL A 45 10.94 11.29 3.45
C VAL A 45 9.62 11.55 4.18
N ARG A 46 8.51 11.46 3.43
CA ARG A 46 7.17 11.74 3.97
C ARG A 46 6.24 10.55 3.95
N ILE A 47 6.41 9.63 3.00
CA ILE A 47 5.44 8.55 2.74
C ILE A 47 5.86 7.31 3.54
N THR A 48 5.06 6.98 4.57
CA THR A 48 5.14 5.78 5.41
C THR A 48 6.58 5.52 5.85
N ALA A 49 7.09 6.42 6.69
CA ALA A 49 8.51 6.46 7.04
C ALA A 49 8.88 5.50 8.18
N TYR A 50 7.89 5.02 8.94
CA TYR A 50 8.09 4.24 10.16
C TYR A 50 7.44 2.85 10.10
N ILE A 51 7.91 1.95 10.95
CA ILE A 51 7.37 0.59 11.12
C ILE A 51 5.95 0.64 11.70
N GLU A 52 5.69 1.57 12.62
CA GLU A 52 4.37 1.69 13.27
C GLU A 52 3.30 2.13 12.27
N ASP A 53 3.68 2.92 11.24
CA ASP A 53 2.78 3.29 10.15
C ASP A 53 2.40 2.07 9.30
N VAL A 54 3.37 1.20 9.00
CA VAL A 54 3.13 -0.07 8.31
C VAL A 54 2.15 -0.93 9.11
N ASP A 55 2.39 -1.07 10.40
CA ASP A 55 1.54 -1.87 11.29
C ASP A 55 0.11 -1.31 11.36
N ALA A 56 -0.01 0.00 11.53
CA ALA A 56 -1.31 0.67 11.62
C ALA A 56 -2.10 0.56 10.31
N LEU A 57 -1.44 0.70 9.15
CA LEU A 57 -2.09 0.52 7.85
C LEU A 57 -2.53 -0.93 7.62
N ALA A 58 -1.70 -1.90 8.00
CA ALA A 58 -2.05 -3.32 7.91
C ALA A 58 -3.27 -3.65 8.77
N GLN A 59 -3.26 -3.21 10.04
CA GLN A 59 -4.38 -3.40 10.97
C GLN A 59 -5.66 -2.69 10.51
N ALA A 60 -5.54 -1.56 9.82
CA ALA A 60 -6.67 -0.83 9.25
C ALA A 60 -7.29 -1.52 8.02
N GLY A 61 -6.67 -2.56 7.48
CA GLY A 61 -7.18 -3.32 6.34
C GLY A 61 -6.63 -2.86 4.98
N ALA A 62 -5.42 -2.31 4.94
CA ALA A 62 -4.71 -2.07 3.68
C ALA A 62 -4.39 -3.39 2.97
N ASP A 63 -4.72 -3.50 1.69
CA ASP A 63 -4.32 -4.66 0.86
C ASP A 63 -2.87 -4.51 0.38
N ILE A 64 -2.47 -3.25 0.13
CA ILE A 64 -1.14 -2.86 -0.32
C ILE A 64 -0.70 -1.68 0.54
N ILE A 65 0.55 -1.70 1.02
CA ILE A 65 1.15 -0.59 1.75
C ILE A 65 2.24 0.02 0.88
N ALA A 66 2.13 1.32 0.60
CA ALA A 66 3.15 2.03 -0.14
C ALA A 66 4.08 2.79 0.81
N ILE A 67 5.38 2.75 0.51
CA ILE A 67 6.45 3.44 1.24
C ILE A 67 7.23 4.34 0.27
N ASP A 68 7.90 5.36 0.79
CA ASP A 68 8.89 6.10 0.02
C ASP A 68 10.08 5.18 -0.31
N GLY A 69 10.34 4.94 -1.60
CA GLY A 69 11.44 4.08 -2.08
C GLY A 69 12.69 4.84 -2.48
N THR A 70 12.81 6.13 -2.16
CA THR A 70 14.00 6.92 -2.52
C THR A 70 15.18 6.66 -1.58
N ASP A 71 16.39 6.82 -2.12
CA ASP A 71 17.66 6.76 -1.40
C ASP A 71 17.99 8.13 -0.78
N ARG A 72 17.16 8.56 0.15
CA ARG A 72 17.31 9.81 0.91
C ARG A 72 17.44 9.51 2.41
N PRO A 73 18.06 10.40 3.21
CA PRO A 73 18.11 10.24 4.66
C PRO A 73 16.71 10.00 5.23
N ARG A 74 16.56 8.97 6.07
CA ARG A 74 15.27 8.49 6.55
C ARG A 74 15.40 7.84 7.93
N PRO A 75 14.33 7.81 8.73
CA PRO A 75 14.39 7.22 10.08
C PRO A 75 14.49 5.69 10.05
N VAL A 76 13.85 5.02 9.09
CA VAL A 76 13.85 3.56 8.97
C VAL A 76 14.29 3.15 7.57
N PRO A 77 15.25 2.22 7.39
CA PRO A 77 15.68 1.73 6.08
C PRO A 77 14.55 1.11 5.25
N VAL A 78 14.62 1.24 3.93
CA VAL A 78 13.61 0.70 2.99
C VAL A 78 13.47 -0.81 3.17
N GLU A 79 14.58 -1.51 3.30
CA GLU A 79 14.65 -2.96 3.45
C GLU A 79 13.93 -3.42 4.71
N THR A 80 14.02 -2.63 5.79
CA THR A 80 13.32 -2.93 7.06
C THR A 80 11.82 -2.75 6.91
N LEU A 81 11.38 -1.69 6.23
CA LEU A 81 9.95 -1.45 5.96
C LEU A 81 9.37 -2.55 5.04
N LEU A 82 10.10 -2.94 3.98
CA LEU A 82 9.69 -4.03 3.11
C LEU A 82 9.62 -5.37 3.85
N ALA A 83 10.64 -5.69 4.64
CA ALA A 83 10.64 -6.89 5.48
C ALA A 83 9.45 -6.91 6.44
N ARG A 84 9.06 -5.73 6.99
CA ARG A 84 7.88 -5.62 7.84
C ARG A 84 6.59 -5.90 7.08
N ILE A 85 6.41 -5.31 5.89
CA ILE A 85 5.24 -5.52 5.04
C ILE A 85 5.07 -7.01 4.68
N HIS A 86 6.18 -7.73 4.47
CA HIS A 86 6.17 -9.15 4.13
C HIS A 86 6.10 -10.10 5.34
N HIS A 87 6.13 -9.60 6.56
CA HIS A 87 6.26 -10.43 7.76
C HIS A 87 5.03 -11.36 7.98
N PRO A 88 5.22 -12.66 8.29
CA PRO A 88 4.17 -13.69 8.49
C PRO A 88 3.01 -13.29 9.39
N ARG A 89 3.27 -12.45 10.40
CA ARG A 89 2.22 -11.95 11.32
C ARG A 89 1.14 -11.11 10.63
N PHE A 90 1.42 -10.60 9.42
CA PHE A 90 0.43 -9.95 8.55
C PHE A 90 -0.02 -10.87 7.40
N THR A 91 0.79 -11.86 7.06
CA THR A 91 0.52 -12.87 6.01
C THR A 91 -0.25 -14.11 6.49
N GLY A 92 -0.42 -14.29 7.81
CA GLY A 92 -0.82 -15.56 8.43
C GLY A 92 -1.95 -15.53 9.47
N ASP A 93 -2.73 -14.45 9.56
CA ASP A 93 -4.12 -14.59 10.01
C ASP A 93 -4.95 -14.86 8.75
N ASP A 94 -5.63 -16.01 8.70
CA ASP A 94 -6.44 -16.54 7.59
C ASP A 94 -7.57 -15.57 7.12
N ARG A 95 -7.65 -14.37 7.70
CA ARG A 95 -8.58 -13.30 7.37
C ARG A 95 -7.99 -12.22 6.43
N LEU A 96 -6.67 -12.05 6.37
CA LEU A 96 -6.05 -10.93 5.64
C LEU A 96 -5.41 -11.33 4.30
N PHE A 97 -5.02 -12.59 4.12
CA PHE A 97 -4.38 -13.06 2.87
C PHE A 97 -5.22 -14.05 2.05
N HIS A 98 -6.53 -14.16 2.28
CA HIS A 98 -7.47 -14.62 1.26
C HIS A 98 -7.79 -13.52 0.23
N ALA A 99 -6.73 -12.94 -0.37
CA ALA A 99 -6.82 -12.31 -1.68
C ALA A 99 -7.03 -13.34 -2.82
N GLY A 100 -7.23 -14.63 -2.49
CA GLY A 100 -7.51 -15.72 -3.42
C GLY A 100 -9.00 -15.96 -3.72
N ARG A 101 -9.93 -15.37 -2.95
CA ARG A 101 -11.37 -15.28 -3.28
C ARG A 101 -12.11 -14.58 -2.14
N ARG A 102 -12.54 -13.34 -2.34
CA ARG A 102 -13.68 -12.80 -1.58
C ARG A 102 -14.97 -13.21 -2.31
N PRO A 103 -16.06 -13.57 -1.60
CA PRO A 103 -17.34 -13.81 -2.24
C PRO A 103 -17.74 -12.59 -3.09
N GLY A 104 -17.94 -12.80 -4.40
CA GLY A 104 -18.33 -11.74 -5.34
C GLY A 104 -17.21 -11.13 -6.20
N MET A 105 -15.95 -11.56 -6.07
CA MET A 105 -14.85 -11.02 -6.90
C MET A 105 -14.81 -11.63 -8.31
N PRO A 106 -14.66 -10.84 -9.40
CA PRO A 106 -14.53 -11.37 -10.75
C PRO A 106 -13.19 -12.12 -10.96
N LYS A 107 -13.23 -13.33 -11.55
CA LYS A 107 -12.04 -14.17 -11.82
C LYS A 107 -10.93 -13.48 -12.64
N SER A 108 -11.24 -12.42 -13.38
CA SER A 108 -10.29 -11.70 -14.26
C SER A 108 -9.20 -10.90 -13.52
N TRP A 109 -9.22 -10.88 -12.19
CA TRP A 109 -8.35 -10.08 -11.35
C TRP A 109 -7.14 -10.83 -10.77
N GLU A 110 -7.17 -12.16 -10.71
CA GLU A 110 -6.09 -12.99 -10.15
C GLU A 110 -4.71 -12.72 -10.82
N PRO A 111 -4.60 -12.64 -12.17
CA PRO A 111 -3.31 -12.38 -12.82
C PRO A 111 -2.78 -10.95 -12.56
N LYS A 112 -3.67 -9.97 -12.38
CA LYS A 112 -3.32 -8.55 -12.19
C LYS A 112 -2.78 -8.30 -10.78
N LEU A 113 -3.33 -8.99 -9.78
CA LEU A 113 -2.85 -8.93 -8.39
C LEU A 113 -1.51 -9.64 -8.22
N LEU A 114 -1.29 -10.76 -8.93
CA LEU A 114 0.03 -11.39 -9.03
C LEU A 114 1.08 -10.45 -9.62
N ALA A 115 0.75 -9.71 -10.69
CA ALA A 115 1.66 -8.72 -11.27
C ALA A 115 1.98 -7.54 -10.32
N LEU A 116 1.01 -7.06 -9.53
CA LEU A 116 1.25 -6.02 -8.53
C LEU A 116 2.05 -6.51 -7.31
N ARG A 117 1.89 -7.79 -6.92
CA ARG A 117 2.69 -8.42 -5.85
C ARG A 117 4.19 -8.41 -6.13
N PHE A 118 4.59 -8.43 -7.40
CA PHE A 118 6.00 -8.41 -7.81
C PHE A 118 6.57 -7.00 -8.01
N LEU A 119 5.80 -5.92 -7.87
CA LEU A 119 6.27 -4.56 -8.15
C LEU A 119 7.04 -3.89 -6.99
N ALA A 120 7.67 -4.70 -6.13
CA ALA A 120 8.78 -4.30 -5.28
C ALA A 120 10.09 -4.80 -5.93
N ILE A 121 10.42 -4.28 -7.12
CA ILE A 121 11.72 -4.57 -7.78
C ILE A 121 12.71 -3.47 -7.40
N PRO A 122 13.77 -3.78 -6.63
CA PRO A 122 14.90 -2.87 -6.43
C PRO A 122 15.79 -2.91 -7.68
N ARG A 123 15.38 -2.23 -8.76
CA ARG A 123 16.29 -1.99 -9.89
C ARG A 123 15.86 -0.82 -10.76
N LEU A 124 16.00 0.41 -10.24
CA LEU A 124 16.02 1.61 -11.07
C LEU A 124 17.23 2.50 -10.73
N LYS A 125 18.45 1.95 -10.82
CA LYS A 125 19.60 2.78 -11.18
C LYS A 125 19.40 3.17 -12.65
N ARG A 126 19.20 4.47 -12.92
CA ARG A 126 18.94 5.11 -14.23
C ARG A 126 17.53 4.99 -14.80
N GLN A 127 16.57 5.75 -14.27
CA GLN A 127 15.71 6.54 -15.16
C GLN A 127 15.27 7.81 -14.43
N LYS A 128 16.13 8.83 -14.55
CA LYS A 128 15.89 10.17 -14.04
C LYS A 128 14.62 10.76 -14.65
N SER A 129 13.82 11.36 -13.79
CA SER A 129 13.02 12.55 -14.09
C SER A 129 11.97 12.40 -15.20
N ARG A 130 10.80 11.78 -14.94
CA ARG A 130 9.55 12.09 -15.69
C ARG A 130 8.22 11.47 -15.21
N ILE A 131 8.16 10.76 -14.08
CA ILE A 131 6.96 9.95 -13.74
C ILE A 131 6.08 10.52 -12.60
N TRP A 132 6.42 11.64 -11.98
CA TRP A 132 5.58 12.23 -10.91
C TRP A 132 5.20 13.67 -11.23
N ARG A 133 4.26 13.84 -12.16
CA ARG A 133 3.31 14.96 -12.20
C ARG A 133 1.92 14.35 -12.20
N TRP A 134 1.21 14.54 -11.09
CA TRP A 134 -0.25 14.49 -11.05
C TRP A 134 -0.76 15.88 -11.39
#